data_AF-A0A4U9D1U5-F1
#
_entry.id   AF-A0A4U9D1U5-F1
#
_cell.length_a   1.000
_cell.length_b   1.000
_cell.length_c   1.000
_cell.angle_alpha   90.00
_cell.angle_beta   90.00
_cell.angle_gamma   90.00
#
_symmetry.space_group_name_H-M   'P 1'
#
loop_
_entity.id
_entity.type
_entity.pdbx_description
1 polymer ?
#
loop_
_entity_poly.entity_id
_entity_poly.type
_entity_poly.pdbx_seq_one_letter_code
_entity_poly.pdbx_strand_id
1 'polypeptide(L)' 'MSESKLFTPLKVGAVTVPNRVFMAPLTRLRSIDPAISRLR' A
#
# COMPACT_ATOMS: atom_id res chain seq x y z
N MET A 1 21.95 6.17 4.27
CA MET A 1 20.72 5.89 5.04
C MET A 1 20.97 4.65 5.89
N SER A 2 20.84 4.68 7.22
CA SER A 2 21.08 3.48 8.03
C SER A 2 19.86 2.56 7.99
N GLU A 3 20.08 1.32 7.55
CA GLU A 3 19.07 0.26 7.39
C GLU A 3 18.28 0.02 8.68
N SER A 4 18.93 0.21 9.83
CA SER A 4 18.35 0.07 11.16
C SER A 4 17.12 0.95 11.41
N LYS A 5 17.01 2.14 10.81
CA LYS A 5 15.86 3.03 11.02
C LYS A 5 14.63 2.62 10.21
N LEU A 6 14.82 1.94 9.08
CA LEU A 6 13.74 1.61 8.14
C LEU A 6 12.71 0.65 8.76
N PHE A 7 13.17 -0.26 9.61
CA PHE A 7 12.36 -1.27 10.29
C PHE A 7 12.01 -0.92 11.74
N THR A 8 12.13 0.36 12.12
CA THR A 8 11.65 0.83 13.43
C THR A 8 10.16 1.21 13.37
N PRO A 9 9.41 0.99 14.46
CA PRO A 9 8.02 1.43 14.53
C PRO A 9 7.85 2.95 14.31
N LEU A 10 6.73 3.32 13.70
CA LEU A 10 6.36 4.72 13.44
C LEU A 10 4.88 4.95 13.76
N LYS A 11 4.57 6.00 14.52
CA LYS A 11 3.19 6.44 14.76
C LYS A 11 2.73 7.35 13.62
N VAL A 12 1.61 7.01 12.98
CA VAL A 12 0.99 7.76 11.88
C VAL A 12 -0.48 8.02 12.23
N GLY A 13 -0.78 9.26 12.64
CA GLY A 13 -2.10 9.62 13.14
C GLY A 13 -2.49 8.78 14.37
N ALA A 14 -3.61 8.08 14.27
CA ALA A 14 -4.13 7.19 15.32
C ALA A 14 -3.55 5.76 15.29
N VAL A 15 -2.75 5.41 14.27
CA VAL A 15 -2.24 4.04 14.06
C VAL A 15 -0.72 4.01 14.26
N THR A 16 -0.21 2.92 14.85
CA THR A 16 1.23 2.65 14.93
C THR A 16 1.58 1.52 13.99
N VAL A 17 2.52 1.75 13.07
CA VAL A 17 3.01 0.74 12.12
C VAL A 17 4.37 0.19 12.56
N PRO A 18 4.68 -1.08 12.26
CA PRO A 18 5.92 -1.72 12.71
C PRO A 18 7.15 -1.30 11.91
N ASN A 19 6.99 -0.70 10.72
CA ASN A 19 8.08 -0.29 9.85
C ASN A 19 7.72 0.98 9.07
N ARG A 20 8.71 1.54 8.38
CA ARG A 20 8.59 2.75 7.55
C ARG A 20 8.48 2.44 6.06
N VAL A 21 8.09 1.21 5.72
CA VAL A 21 7.94 0.75 4.33
C VAL A 21 6.48 0.92 3.93
N PHE A 22 6.21 1.94 3.11
CA PHE A 22 4.87 2.23 2.63
C PHE A 22 4.74 1.93 1.14
N MET A 23 3.56 1.45 0.73
CA MET A 23 3.23 1.27 -0.68
C MET A 23 2.77 2.61 -1.26
N ALA A 24 3.53 3.15 -2.19
CA ALA A 24 3.07 4.27 -2.99
C ALA A 24 1.83 3.85 -3.82
N PRO A 25 0.87 4.75 -4.06
CA PRO A 25 -0.25 4.45 -4.93
C PRO A 25 0.27 4.25 -6.37
N LEU A 26 0.07 3.05 -6.91
CA LEU A 26 0.47 2.70 -8.27
C LEU A 26 -0.76 2.22 -9.04
N THR A 27 -1.14 2.95 -10.09
CA THR A 27 -2.22 2.54 -11.00
C THR A 27 -1.84 1.25 -11.72
N ARG A 28 -2.57 0.17 -11.46
CA ARG A 28 -2.29 -1.16 -12.06
C ARG A 28 -3.21 -1.53 -13.22
N LEU A 29 -4.23 -0.72 -13.52
CA LEU A 29 -5.24 -1.00 -14.55
C LEU A 29 -5.88 -2.41 -14.40
N ARG A 30 -6.12 -2.85 -13.16
CA ARG A 30 -6.69 -4.17 -12.83
C ARG A 30 -8.20 -4.15 -12.55
N SER A 31 -8.85 -3.01 -12.72
CA SER A 31 -10.30 -2.94 -12.59
C SER A 31 -10.93 -3.74 -13.73
N ILE A 32 -11.88 -4.60 -13.40
CA ILE A 32 -12.70 -5.25 -14.41
C ILE A 32 -13.76 -4.24 -14.85
N ASP A 33 -13.95 -4.11 -16.15
CA ASP A 33 -15.03 -3.30 -16.68
C ASP A 33 -16.39 -3.98 -16.35
N PRO A 34 -17.35 -3.26 -15.74
CA PRO A 34 -18.65 -3.83 -15.39
C PRO A 34 -19.41 -4.45 -16.56
N ALA A 35 -19.30 -3.92 -17.78
CA ALA A 35 -19.94 -4.47 -18.97
C ALA A 35 -19.28 -5.79 -19.40
N ILE A 36 -17.96 -5.93 -19.24
CA ILE A 36 -17.23 -7.18 -19.52
C ILE A 36 -17.52 -8.23 -18.44
N SER A 37 -17.69 -7.83 -17.17
CA SER A 37 -17.95 -8.76 -16.06
C SER A 37 -19.28 -9.51 -16.17
N ARG A 38 -20.29 -8.92 -16.84
CA ARG A 38 -21.63 -9.51 -17.03
C ARG A 38 -21.70 -10.54 -18.17
N LEU A 39 -20.61 -10.70 -18.93
CA LEU A 39 -20.49 -11.65 -20.03
C LEU A 39 -19.73 -12.93 -19.63
N ARG A 40 -19.30 -13.04 -18.37
CA ARG A 40 -18.70 -14.23 -17.76
C ARG A 40 -19.65 -14.84 -16.75
#